data_AF-A0A1N7AYD4-F1
#
_entry.id   AF-A0A1N7AYD4-F1
#
_cell.length_a   1.000
_cell.length_b   1.000
_cell.length_c   1.000
_cell.angle_alpha   90.00
_cell.angle_beta   90.00
_cell.angle_gamma   90.00
#
_symmetry.space_group_name_H-M   'P 1'
#
loop_
_entity.id
_entity.type
_entity.pdbx_description
1 polymer ?
#
loop_
_entity_poly.entity_id
_entity_poly.type
_entity_poly.pdbx_seq_one_letter_code
_entity_poly.pdbx_strand_id
1 'polypeptide(L)'
;MFAANPARRVLALGAALVTTGVLSLALAPSPAMADTVTLNATVDCLNYNSFGDTRDWYPISVVGVPYTSMVAVPATHAWQFTKTLASGTTAVSVSAICSEGHMYDFAGSAGSVSIPAGTTTVTATWGCTTAPVYPGPWMTNCSVQSVSYS
;
A
#
# COMPACT_ATOMS: atom_id res chain seq x y z
N MET A 1 -4.19 55.33 -59.65
CA MET A 1 -5.55 54.91 -60.05
C MET A 1 -5.73 53.46 -59.64
N PHE A 2 -6.75 53.18 -58.84
CA PHE A 2 -7.17 51.83 -58.43
C PHE A 2 -8.15 51.24 -59.46
N ALA A 3 -8.00 49.95 -59.75
CA ALA A 3 -9.05 48.98 -60.13
C ALA A 3 -8.38 47.60 -60.18
N ALA A 4 -8.90 46.48 -59.66
CA ALA A 4 -10.22 46.19 -59.14
C ALA A 4 -10.16 45.00 -58.14
N ASN A 5 -11.13 45.03 -57.22
CA ASN A 5 -11.65 44.00 -56.32
C ASN A 5 -12.36 42.85 -57.12
N PRO A 6 -13.04 41.83 -56.54
CA PRO A 6 -13.07 41.32 -55.14
C PRO A 6 -13.23 39.77 -54.99
N ALA A 7 -13.10 39.32 -53.72
CA ALA A 7 -13.94 38.32 -53.03
C ALA A 7 -13.97 36.83 -53.48
N ARG A 8 -13.74 35.90 -52.53
CA ARG A 8 -14.82 35.39 -51.65
C ARG A 8 -14.31 34.35 -50.63
N ARG A 9 -14.85 34.50 -49.41
CA ARG A 9 -15.03 33.50 -48.33
C ARG A 9 -13.87 33.39 -47.31
N VAL A 10 -13.92 34.08 -46.16
CA VAL A 10 -14.78 33.85 -44.95
C VAL A 10 -14.17 32.72 -44.10
N LEU A 11 -13.79 32.82 -42.82
CA LEU A 11 -14.06 33.72 -41.68
C LEU A 11 -12.70 34.15 -41.06
N ALA A 12 -12.38 35.39 -40.69
CA ALA A 12 -13.07 36.38 -39.84
C ALA A 12 -13.14 36.01 -38.34
N LEU A 13 -12.21 36.62 -37.61
CA LEU A 13 -12.34 37.29 -36.32
C LEU A 13 -12.56 36.48 -35.05
N GLY A 14 -11.64 36.72 -34.11
CA GLY A 14 -11.85 36.51 -32.69
C GLY A 14 -10.71 37.02 -31.79
N ALA A 15 -10.09 38.15 -32.13
CA ALA A 15 -9.22 38.86 -31.19
C ALA A 15 -10.10 39.64 -30.20
N ALA A 16 -10.32 39.08 -29.03
CA ALA A 16 -10.81 39.72 -27.80
C ALA A 16 -10.49 38.69 -26.70
N LEU A 17 -9.81 38.97 -25.60
CA LEU A 17 -9.61 40.19 -24.85
C LEU A 17 -8.42 39.88 -23.92
N VAL A 18 -7.30 40.58 -24.08
CA VAL A 18 -6.23 40.60 -23.08
C VAL A 18 -6.79 41.35 -21.86
N THR A 19 -6.47 40.88 -20.66
CA THR A 19 -6.85 41.42 -19.34
C THR A 19 -8.27 41.14 -18.85
N THR A 20 -8.45 40.02 -18.13
CA THR A 20 -8.96 39.92 -16.73
C THR A 20 -9.43 38.49 -16.42
N GLY A 21 -8.81 37.85 -15.45
CA GLY A 21 -9.13 36.50 -14.94
C GLY A 21 -7.87 35.85 -14.39
N VAL A 22 -7.21 36.42 -13.38
CA VAL A 22 -7.54 36.25 -11.95
C VAL A 22 -7.91 34.79 -11.64
N LEU A 23 -6.98 34.10 -10.98
CA LEU A 23 -7.22 32.94 -10.11
C LEU A 23 -8.15 31.85 -10.67
N SER A 24 -7.60 30.88 -11.40
CA SER A 24 -8.22 29.55 -11.52
C SER A 24 -7.21 28.40 -11.59
N LEU A 25 -6.02 28.58 -10.98
CA LEU A 25 -5.33 27.47 -10.30
C LEU A 25 -5.78 27.39 -8.84
N ALA A 26 -7.02 27.80 -8.57
CA ALA A 26 -7.66 27.58 -7.29
C ALA A 26 -7.98 26.08 -7.20
N LEU A 27 -7.15 25.38 -6.43
CA LEU A 27 -7.51 24.17 -5.71
C LEU A 27 -8.29 23.16 -6.58
N ALA A 28 -7.60 22.35 -7.37
CA ALA A 28 -8.05 20.96 -7.38
C ALA A 28 -8.05 20.57 -5.89
N PRO A 29 -9.21 20.25 -5.26
CA PRO A 29 -9.18 19.82 -3.88
C PRO A 29 -8.23 18.63 -3.86
N SER A 30 -7.07 18.80 -3.24
CA SER A 30 -6.22 17.67 -2.91
C SER A 30 -7.16 16.73 -2.15
N PRO A 31 -7.42 15.51 -2.63
CA PRO A 31 -8.34 14.62 -1.95
C PRO A 31 -7.94 14.60 -0.48
N ALA A 32 -8.86 15.01 0.38
CA ALA A 32 -8.58 15.11 1.80
C ALA A 32 -8.05 13.75 2.24
N MET A 33 -6.86 13.74 2.86
CA MET A 33 -6.40 12.55 3.56
C MET A 33 -7.50 12.18 4.53
N ALA A 34 -7.99 10.94 4.50
CA ALA A 34 -8.94 10.51 5.50
C ALA A 34 -8.31 10.71 6.88
N ASP A 35 -9.05 11.31 7.81
CA ASP A 35 -8.54 11.61 9.15
C ASP A 35 -8.09 10.33 9.88
N THR A 36 -8.70 9.20 9.55
CA THR A 36 -8.36 7.87 10.04
C THR A 36 -8.42 6.85 8.92
N VAL A 37 -7.31 6.11 8.73
CA VAL A 37 -7.24 4.97 7.81
C VAL A 37 -7.21 3.68 8.62
N THR A 38 -8.05 2.72 8.27
CA THR A 38 -8.04 1.38 8.87
C THR A 38 -7.31 0.40 7.96
N LEU A 39 -6.30 -0.28 8.48
CA LEU A 39 -5.65 -1.40 7.81
C LEU A 39 -6.30 -2.71 8.25
N ASN A 40 -6.82 -3.49 7.30
CA ASN A 40 -7.17 -4.90 7.46
C ASN A 40 -6.07 -5.73 6.79
N ALA A 41 -5.20 -6.34 7.59
CA ALA A 41 -4.05 -7.06 7.11
C ALA A 41 -4.21 -8.57 7.30
N THR A 42 -3.75 -9.34 6.32
CA THR A 42 -3.48 -10.77 6.43
C THR A 42 -1.99 -11.01 6.23
N VAL A 43 -1.37 -11.84 7.07
CA VAL A 43 0.06 -12.21 6.96
C VAL A 43 0.17 -13.72 6.90
N ASP A 44 0.71 -14.22 5.80
CA ASP A 44 0.80 -15.64 5.46
C ASP A 44 2.27 -16.08 5.39
N CYS A 45 2.62 -17.19 6.05
CA CYS A 45 3.94 -17.80 5.98
C CYS A 45 3.97 -18.90 4.91
N LEU A 46 4.50 -18.58 3.73
CA LEU A 46 4.34 -19.39 2.52
C LEU A 46 5.18 -20.67 2.47
N ASN A 47 6.30 -20.73 3.20
CA ASN A 47 7.29 -21.81 3.04
C ASN A 47 7.82 -22.38 4.37
N TYR A 48 7.21 -22.06 5.50
CA TYR A 48 7.69 -22.52 6.80
C TYR A 48 6.81 -23.63 7.37
N ASN A 49 7.42 -24.80 7.61
CA ASN A 49 6.84 -25.95 8.31
C ASN A 49 8.01 -26.80 8.82
N SER A 50 8.66 -26.39 9.91
CA SER A 50 9.90 -27.04 10.34
C SER A 50 9.71 -28.45 10.89
N PHE A 51 8.52 -28.82 11.37
CA PHE A 51 8.32 -30.11 12.05
C PHE A 51 7.03 -30.84 11.71
N GLY A 52 6.26 -30.38 10.72
CA GLY A 52 4.95 -30.97 10.43
C GLY A 52 3.89 -30.67 11.50
N ASP A 53 4.21 -29.84 12.50
CA ASP A 53 3.25 -29.37 13.49
C ASP A 53 2.48 -28.17 12.92
N THR A 54 1.15 -28.26 13.00
CA THR A 54 0.22 -27.22 12.56
C THR A 54 0.31 -25.91 13.34
N ARG A 55 1.00 -25.92 14.49
CA ARG A 55 1.24 -24.73 15.33
C ARG A 55 2.36 -23.84 14.77
N ASP A 56 3.30 -24.44 14.04
CA ASP A 56 4.43 -23.75 13.40
C ASP A 56 4.03 -23.03 12.11
N TRP A 57 2.76 -23.17 11.71
CA TRP A 57 2.27 -22.70 10.42
C TRP A 57 2.01 -21.19 10.39
N TYR A 58 1.86 -20.55 11.55
CA TYR A 58 1.53 -19.14 11.64
C TYR A 58 2.78 -18.28 11.92
N PRO A 59 2.78 -17.00 11.49
CA PRO A 59 3.81 -16.06 11.94
C PRO A 59 3.88 -16.02 13.47
N ILE A 60 5.07 -16.17 14.05
CA ILE A 60 5.28 -16.10 15.51
C ILE A 60 5.12 -14.66 16.00
N SER A 61 5.44 -13.71 15.14
CA SER A 61 5.43 -12.30 15.45
C SER A 61 5.11 -11.49 14.20
N VAL A 62 4.17 -10.55 14.34
CA VAL A 62 4.00 -9.44 13.40
C VAL A 62 4.46 -8.18 14.12
N VAL A 63 5.45 -7.49 13.55
CA VAL A 63 6.14 -6.39 14.23
C VAL A 63 5.17 -5.25 14.54
N GLY A 64 5.06 -4.89 15.82
CA GLY A 64 4.20 -3.79 16.27
C GLY A 64 2.70 -4.10 16.26
N VAL A 65 2.32 -5.37 16.25
CA VAL A 65 0.94 -5.85 16.41
C VAL A 65 0.89 -6.83 17.59
N PRO A 66 0.10 -6.58 18.64
CA PRO A 66 0.02 -7.49 19.78
C PRO A 66 -0.71 -8.77 19.41
N TYR A 67 -0.20 -9.92 19.87
CA TYR A 67 -0.77 -11.24 19.60
C TYR A 67 -2.25 -11.35 19.93
N THR A 68 -2.69 -10.71 21.03
CA THR A 68 -4.10 -10.71 21.46
C THR A 68 -5.06 -10.00 20.51
N SER A 69 -4.55 -9.19 19.56
CA SER A 69 -5.35 -8.54 18.52
C SER A 69 -5.39 -9.29 17.19
N MET A 70 -4.67 -10.40 17.09
CA MET A 70 -4.58 -11.19 15.86
C MET A 70 -5.58 -12.35 15.89
N VAL A 71 -6.17 -12.65 14.74
CA VAL A 71 -7.12 -13.74 14.53
C VAL A 71 -6.50 -14.75 13.57
N ALA A 72 -6.44 -16.01 13.99
CA ALA A 72 -5.85 -17.06 13.18
C ALA A 72 -6.79 -17.41 12.02
N VAL A 73 -6.23 -17.66 10.84
CA VAL A 73 -6.94 -18.20 9.68
C VAL A 73 -6.38 -19.59 9.36
N PRO A 74 -6.97 -20.67 9.93
CA PRO A 74 -6.40 -22.00 9.80
C PRO A 74 -6.36 -22.58 8.40
N ALA A 75 -7.23 -22.12 7.50
CA ALA A 75 -7.24 -22.60 6.12
C ALA A 75 -6.02 -22.16 5.30
N THR A 76 -5.40 -21.03 5.68
CA THR A 76 -4.28 -20.42 4.93
C THR A 76 -3.07 -20.16 5.82
N HIS A 77 -3.06 -20.70 7.05
CA HIS A 77 -1.94 -20.57 7.98
C HIS A 77 -1.51 -19.11 8.23
N ALA A 78 -2.49 -18.20 8.21
CA ALA A 78 -2.23 -16.77 8.25
C ALA A 78 -2.77 -16.13 9.54
N TRP A 79 -2.18 -14.98 9.91
CA TRP A 79 -2.76 -14.09 10.90
C TRP A 79 -3.51 -12.95 10.23
N GLN A 80 -4.71 -12.67 10.71
CA GLN A 80 -5.46 -11.46 10.37
C GLN A 80 -5.45 -10.49 11.53
N PHE A 81 -5.33 -9.20 11.22
CA PHE A 81 -5.47 -8.14 12.22
C PHE A 81 -6.00 -6.86 11.59
N THR A 82 -6.59 -6.03 12.43
CA THR A 82 -7.01 -4.69 12.07
C THR A 82 -6.23 -3.67 12.88
N LYS A 83 -5.75 -2.60 12.23
CA LYS A 83 -5.01 -1.52 12.87
C LYS A 83 -5.43 -0.16 12.32
N THR A 84 -5.79 0.76 13.21
CA THR A 84 -5.96 2.17 12.84
C THR A 84 -4.58 2.79 12.64
N LEU A 85 -4.36 3.35 11.46
CA LEU A 85 -3.13 4.05 11.11
C LEU A 85 -3.18 5.48 11.65
N ALA A 86 -2.01 6.04 11.92
CA ALA A 86 -1.90 7.44 12.32
C ALA A 86 -2.43 8.35 11.19
N SER A 87 -3.05 9.47 11.56
CA SER A 87 -3.43 10.48 10.58
C SER A 87 -2.21 10.93 9.78
N GLY A 88 -2.38 11.11 8.46
CA GLY A 88 -1.28 11.46 7.57
C GLY A 88 -0.45 10.28 7.04
N THR A 89 -0.78 9.03 7.39
CA THR A 89 -0.06 7.84 6.87
C THR A 89 -0.28 7.69 5.36
N THR A 90 0.80 7.72 4.57
CA THR A 90 0.77 7.62 3.10
C THR A 90 1.26 6.29 2.57
N ALA A 91 1.82 5.43 3.43
CA ALA A 91 2.25 4.10 3.08
C ALA A 91 2.22 3.19 4.31
N VAL A 92 2.03 1.88 4.10
CA VAL A 92 2.12 0.89 5.16
C VAL A 92 2.94 -0.30 4.70
N SER A 93 3.70 -0.88 5.63
CA SER A 93 4.49 -2.09 5.42
C SER A 93 4.28 -3.01 6.61
N VAL A 94 4.41 -4.32 6.36
CA VAL A 94 4.29 -5.33 7.40
C VAL A 94 5.53 -6.21 7.38
N SER A 95 6.19 -6.26 8.54
CA SER A 95 7.27 -7.20 8.84
C SER A 95 6.74 -8.29 9.75
N ALA A 96 7.13 -9.52 9.50
CA ALA A 96 6.80 -10.66 10.35
C ALA A 96 8.00 -11.60 10.49
N ILE A 97 7.93 -12.49 11.48
CA ILE A 97 8.86 -13.60 11.68
C ILE A 97 8.05 -14.89 11.55
N CYS A 98 8.42 -15.71 10.56
CA CYS A 98 7.72 -16.94 10.22
C CYS A 98 8.42 -18.20 10.73
N SER A 99 9.62 -18.09 11.30
CA SER A 99 10.40 -19.24 11.77
C SER A 99 10.69 -19.21 13.27
N GLU A 100 10.60 -20.38 13.90
CA GLU A 100 10.99 -20.64 15.30
C GLU A 100 11.92 -21.84 15.40
N GLY A 101 12.77 -21.86 16.43
CA GLY A 101 13.67 -22.98 16.70
C GLY A 101 15.07 -22.82 16.11
N HIS A 102 15.38 -21.66 15.50
CA HIS A 102 16.75 -21.31 15.19
C HIS A 102 17.35 -20.46 16.30
N MET A 103 18.68 -20.50 16.41
CA MET A 103 19.41 -19.66 17.37
C MET A 103 19.23 -18.17 17.07
N TYR A 104 18.95 -17.81 15.81
CA TYR A 104 18.77 -16.44 15.35
C TYR A 104 17.75 -16.36 14.20
N ASP A 105 16.56 -15.84 14.52
CA ASP A 105 15.49 -15.53 13.56
C ASP A 105 15.28 -14.01 13.52
N PHE A 106 15.29 -13.41 12.32
CA PHE A 106 15.10 -11.98 12.13
C PHE A 106 14.03 -11.66 11.09
N ALA A 107 13.34 -10.54 11.32
CA ALA A 107 12.56 -9.89 10.28
C ALA A 107 13.52 -9.23 9.27
N GLY A 108 13.38 -9.60 8.00
CA GLY A 108 14.11 -9.03 6.88
C GLY A 108 13.30 -7.92 6.19
N SER A 109 13.21 -7.98 4.87
CA SER A 109 12.49 -6.97 4.08
C SER A 109 10.98 -7.03 4.31
N ALA A 110 10.34 -5.86 4.35
CA ALA A 110 8.89 -5.73 4.35
C ALA A 110 8.40 -4.99 3.11
N GLY A 111 7.55 -5.66 2.32
CA GLY A 111 6.84 -5.03 1.22
C GLY A 111 5.93 -3.91 1.72
N SER A 112 5.98 -2.78 1.04
CA SER A 112 5.14 -1.62 1.34
C SER A 112 4.06 -1.41 0.28
N VAL A 113 2.93 -0.86 0.71
CA VAL A 113 1.88 -0.35 -0.17
C VAL A 113 1.72 1.14 0.07
N SER A 114 1.58 1.90 -1.01
CA SER A 114 1.15 3.31 -0.93
C SER A 114 -0.34 3.36 -0.64
N ILE A 115 -0.76 4.38 0.11
CA ILE A 115 -2.15 4.64 0.47
C ILE A 115 -2.60 5.86 -0.35
N PRO A 116 -3.48 5.66 -1.36
CA PRO A 116 -4.05 6.77 -2.11
C PRO A 116 -4.80 7.74 -1.19
N ALA A 117 -4.74 9.03 -1.51
CA ALA A 117 -5.51 10.03 -0.77
C ALA A 117 -7.02 9.77 -0.92
N GLY A 118 -7.77 10.06 0.15
CA GLY A 118 -9.19 9.71 0.28
C GLY A 118 -9.47 8.26 0.70
N THR A 119 -8.45 7.39 0.79
CA THR A 119 -8.63 6.01 1.30
C THR A 119 -9.03 6.04 2.77
N THR A 120 -10.09 5.33 3.12
CA THR A 120 -10.51 5.14 4.53
C THR A 120 -10.14 3.76 5.04
N THR A 121 -10.10 2.76 4.16
CA THR A 121 -9.71 1.39 4.50
C THR A 121 -8.72 0.83 3.49
N VAL A 122 -7.65 0.22 3.98
CA VAL A 122 -6.68 -0.56 3.21
C VAL A 122 -6.88 -2.02 3.59
N THR A 123 -7.17 -2.88 2.63
CA THR A 123 -7.16 -4.33 2.85
C THR A 123 -6.00 -4.95 2.09
N ALA A 124 -5.08 -5.61 2.77
CA ALA A 124 -3.86 -6.12 2.15
C ALA A 124 -3.43 -7.48 2.71
N THR A 125 -2.79 -8.28 1.85
CA THR A 125 -2.20 -9.56 2.22
C THR A 125 -0.70 -9.52 1.99
N TRP A 126 0.08 -9.90 2.99
CA TRP A 126 1.52 -10.09 2.89
C TRP A 126 1.85 -11.58 2.92
N GLY A 127 2.58 -12.03 1.91
CA GLY A 127 3.18 -13.36 1.85
C GLY A 127 4.63 -13.27 2.28
N CYS A 128 5.00 -14.04 3.29
CA CYS A 128 6.30 -14.06 3.91
C CYS A 128 7.00 -15.39 3.65
N THR A 129 8.30 -15.31 3.33
CA THR A 129 9.15 -16.48 3.14
C THR A 129 10.36 -16.41 4.06
N THR A 130 10.72 -17.53 4.68
CA THR A 130 11.92 -17.64 5.50
C THR A 130 13.01 -18.40 4.76
N ALA A 131 14.24 -17.88 4.80
CA ALA A 131 15.42 -18.56 4.27
C ALA A 131 16.66 -18.30 5.13
N PRO A 132 17.63 -19.23 5.16
CA PRO A 132 18.92 -18.99 5.79
C PRO A 132 19.75 -18.01 4.96
N VAL A 133 20.43 -17.08 5.63
CA VAL A 133 21.43 -16.20 5.02
C VAL A 133 22.81 -16.79 5.29
N TYR A 134 23.63 -17.03 4.27
CA TYR A 134 24.96 -17.63 4.48
C TYR A 134 26.10 -16.61 4.40
N PRO A 135 27.06 -16.61 5.36
CA PRO A 135 26.97 -17.19 6.70
C PRO A 135 26.10 -16.30 7.60
N GLY A 136 25.14 -16.84 8.35
CA GLY A 136 24.22 -15.96 9.08
C GLY A 136 22.89 -16.58 9.55
N PRO A 137 22.01 -15.70 10.06
CA PRO A 137 20.74 -16.09 10.67
C PRO A 137 19.67 -16.44 9.63
N TRP A 138 18.52 -16.88 10.11
CA TRP A 138 17.32 -17.02 9.28
C TRP A 138 16.63 -15.65 9.14
N MET A 139 16.30 -15.29 7.90
CA MET A 139 15.57 -14.06 7.61
C MET A 139 14.19 -14.38 7.04
N THR A 140 13.17 -13.74 7.61
CA THR A 140 11.80 -13.73 7.07
C THR A 140 11.62 -12.47 6.22
N ASN A 141 11.37 -12.64 4.92
CA ASN A 141 11.09 -11.55 4.00
C ASN A 141 9.61 -11.58 3.60
N CYS A 142 8.92 -10.45 3.78
CA CYS A 142 7.51 -10.29 3.46
C CYS A 142 7.31 -9.43 2.22
N SER A 143 6.36 -9.82 1.38
CA SER A 143 5.99 -9.14 0.14
C SER A 143 4.49 -8.99 0.04
N VAL A 144 4.01 -7.92 -0.58
CA VAL A 144 2.58 -7.68 -0.78
C VAL A 144 2.08 -8.63 -1.86
N GLN A 145 1.08 -9.44 -1.54
CA GLN A 145 0.44 -10.36 -2.49
C GLN A 145 -0.80 -9.73 -3.12
N SER A 146 -1.56 -8.97 -2.33
CA SER A 146 -2.76 -8.27 -2.78
C SER A 146 -3.01 -7.03 -1.95
N VAL A 147 -3.62 -6.02 -2.55
CA VAL A 147 -4.07 -4.80 -1.89
C VAL A 147 -5.34 -4.27 -2.55
N SER A 148 -6.27 -3.79 -1.74
CA SER A 148 -7.46 -3.06 -2.16
C SER A 148 -7.72 -1.87 -1.24
N TYR A 149 -8.44 -0.87 -1.78
CA TYR A 149 -8.70 0.41 -1.14
C TYR A 149 -10.20 0.71 -1.21
N SER A 150 -10.74 1.35 -0.17
CA SER A 150 -12.10 1.89 -0.14
C SER A 150 -12.19 3.20 0.61
#